data_AF-A0A0S2W2K0-F1
#
_entry.id   AF-A0A0S2W2K0-F1
#
_cell.length_a   1.000
_cell.length_b   1.000
_cell.length_c   1.000
_cell.angle_alpha   90.00
_cell.angle_beta   90.00
_cell.angle_gamma   90.00
#
_symmetry.space_group_name_H-M   'P 1'
#
loop_
_entity.id
_entity.type
_entity.pdbx_description
1 polymer ?
#
loop_
_entity_poly.entity_id
_entity_poly.type
_entity_poly.pdbx_seq_one_letter_code
_entity_poly.pdbx_strand_id
1 'polypeptide(L)'
;MRKALLFLLMLLALLLCACTRETHPSVYEVEQNGRVYTVDRENGVLTCGGQTYQYCVDKDGSIEILYPDGATFWWTVRGNTGFGGWSDDYTERERVPGEELLEVLGHEMPRPSGNGAGGGGNALFALAALGFGIWGLAAPYSAWYAAYGWRYQDAKPSAPALTAERVGGIVLIVVGLIAFFS
;
A
#
# COMPACT_ATOMS: atom_id res chain seq x y z
N MET A 1 -4.56 36.69 3.49
CA MET A 1 -5.38 36.02 2.44
C MET A 1 -4.53 35.38 1.34
N ARG A 2 -3.64 36.11 0.64
CA ARG A 2 -2.78 35.54 -0.43
C ARG A 2 -1.89 34.36 0.00
N LYS A 3 -1.25 34.43 1.19
CA LYS A 3 -0.38 33.36 1.70
C LYS A 3 -1.14 32.07 2.05
N ALA A 4 -2.37 32.19 2.54
CA ALA A 4 -3.23 31.05 2.86
C ALA A 4 -3.81 30.39 1.59
N LEU A 5 -4.16 31.20 0.58
CA LEU A 5 -4.57 30.70 -0.73
C LEU A 5 -3.44 29.94 -1.44
N LEU A 6 -2.20 30.44 -1.34
CA LEU A 6 -1.03 29.76 -1.88
C LEU A 6 -0.73 28.44 -1.17
N PHE A 7 -0.86 28.39 0.16
CA PHE A 7 -0.72 27.16 0.92
C PHE A 7 -1.78 26.12 0.55
N LEU A 8 -3.04 26.54 0.38
CA LEU A 8 -4.15 25.67 -0.03
C LEU A 8 -3.93 25.11 -1.45
N LEU A 9 -3.48 25.96 -2.39
CA LEU A 9 -3.15 25.55 -3.76
C LEU A 9 -1.99 24.58 -3.82
N MET A 10 -0.97 24.76 -2.98
CA MET A 10 0.18 23.87 -2.90
C MET A 10 -0.23 22.49 -2.37
N LEU A 11 -1.08 22.46 -1.34
CA LEU A 11 -1.63 21.21 -0.76
C LEU A 11 -2.52 20.46 -1.76
N LEU A 12 -3.31 21.19 -2.56
CA LEU A 12 -4.14 20.63 -3.63
C LEU A 12 -3.27 20.07 -4.78
N ALA A 13 -2.16 20.73 -5.13
CA ALA A 13 -1.23 20.25 -6.14
C ALA A 13 -0.50 18.97 -5.70
N LEU A 14 -0.12 18.85 -4.42
CA LEU A 14 0.45 17.63 -3.85
C LEU A 14 -0.54 16.44 -3.89
N LEU A 15 -1.85 16.70 -3.72
CA LEU A 15 -2.90 15.67 -3.84
C LEU A 15 -3.08 15.16 -5.28
N LEU A 16 -2.77 15.97 -6.29
CA LEU A 16 -2.92 15.62 -7.70
C LEU A 16 -1.75 14.80 -8.27
N CYS A 17 -0.58 14.81 -7.61
CA CYS A 17 0.61 14.06 -8.04
C CYS A 17 0.67 12.61 -7.52
N ALA A 18 -0.27 12.15 -6.70
CA ALA A 18 -0.21 10.84 -6.06
C ALA A 18 -0.73 9.66 -6.92
N CYS A 19 -1.21 9.92 -8.15
CA CYS A 19 -1.78 8.89 -9.01
C CYS A 19 -0.94 8.65 -10.25
N THR A 20 0.31 8.20 -10.09
CA THR A 20 1.04 7.58 -11.20
C THR A 20 0.84 6.07 -11.08
N ARG A 21 0.01 5.50 -11.96
CA ARG A 21 -0.19 4.06 -12.07
C ARG A 21 0.95 3.52 -12.90
N GLU A 22 1.84 2.73 -12.30
CA GLU A 22 2.92 2.08 -13.05
C GLU A 22 2.33 1.03 -13.99
N THR A 23 2.52 1.25 -15.29
CA THR A 23 2.14 0.30 -16.34
C THR A 23 3.29 -0.68 -16.48
N HIS A 24 3.20 -1.84 -15.81
CA HIS A 24 4.19 -2.89 -15.97
C HIS A 24 4.01 -3.56 -17.35
N PRO A 25 5.11 -3.80 -18.10
CA PRO A 25 5.06 -4.55 -19.35
C PRO A 25 4.54 -5.98 -19.12
N SER A 26 3.79 -6.52 -20.08
CA SER A 26 3.20 -7.88 -19.99
C SER A 26 4.24 -8.99 -20.07
N VAL A 27 5.39 -8.71 -20.70
CA VAL A 27 6.55 -9.61 -20.77
C VAL A 27 7.78 -8.87 -20.28
N TYR A 28 8.55 -9.48 -19.37
CA TYR A 28 9.76 -8.89 -18.83
C TYR A 28 10.76 -9.97 -18.38
N GLU A 29 12.01 -9.56 -18.18
CA GLU A 29 13.09 -10.43 -17.73
C GLU A 29 13.47 -10.15 -16.28
N VAL A 30 13.78 -11.22 -15.54
CA VAL A 30 14.25 -11.18 -14.15
C VAL A 30 15.53 -11.98 -14.06
N GLU A 31 16.56 -11.43 -13.42
CA GLU A 31 17.76 -12.19 -13.08
C GLU A 31 17.68 -12.62 -11.61
N GLN A 32 17.68 -13.94 -11.37
CA GLN A 32 17.60 -14.54 -10.03
C GLN A 32 18.65 -15.65 -9.95
N ASN A 33 19.47 -15.67 -8.89
CA ASN A 33 20.55 -16.66 -8.68
C ASN A 33 21.48 -16.89 -9.90
N GLY A 34 21.73 -15.85 -10.71
CA GLY A 34 22.57 -15.93 -11.91
C GLY A 34 21.90 -16.63 -13.11
N ARG A 35 20.58 -16.84 -13.06
CA ARG A 35 19.75 -17.29 -14.19
C ARG A 35 18.84 -16.16 -14.63
N VAL A 36 18.63 -16.05 -15.94
CA VAL A 36 17.65 -15.12 -16.51
C VAL A 36 16.34 -15.87 -16.73
N TYR A 37 15.25 -15.27 -16.26
CA TYR A 37 13.89 -15.73 -16.39
C TYR A 37 13.13 -14.76 -17.27
N THR A 38 12.42 -15.25 -18.27
CA THR A 38 11.46 -14.45 -19.04
C THR A 38 10.06 -14.82 -18.59
N VAL A 39 9.34 -13.83 -18.08
CA VAL A 39 7.99 -13.98 -17.55
C VAL A 39 7.01 -13.35 -18.53
N ASP A 40 6.01 -14.13 -18.94
CA ASP A 40 4.87 -13.70 -19.76
C ASP A 40 3.60 -13.80 -18.91
N ARG A 41 3.16 -12.63 -18.43
CA ARG A 41 2.03 -12.49 -17.51
C ARG A 41 0.69 -12.75 -18.18
N GLU A 42 0.55 -12.43 -19.46
CA GLU A 42 -0.71 -12.60 -20.17
C GLU A 42 -0.99 -14.09 -20.42
N ASN A 43 0.05 -14.87 -20.70
CA ASN A 43 -0.09 -16.29 -20.97
C ASN A 43 0.13 -17.18 -19.73
N GLY A 44 0.59 -16.63 -18.61
CA GLY A 44 0.90 -17.39 -17.40
C GLY A 44 2.07 -18.34 -17.62
N VAL A 45 3.11 -17.85 -18.29
CA VAL A 45 4.27 -18.65 -18.70
C VAL A 45 5.55 -18.04 -18.16
N LEU A 46 6.39 -18.87 -17.56
CA LEU A 46 7.74 -18.52 -17.15
C LEU A 46 8.72 -19.42 -17.91
N THR A 47 9.77 -18.83 -18.46
CA THR A 47 10.80 -19.59 -19.20
C THR A 47 12.18 -19.34 -18.63
N CYS A 48 12.96 -20.41 -18.51
CA CYS A 48 14.33 -20.35 -18.03
C CYS A 48 15.13 -21.54 -18.58
N GLY A 49 16.32 -21.27 -19.14
CA GLY A 49 17.23 -22.33 -19.61
C GLY A 49 16.63 -23.26 -20.67
N GLY A 50 15.70 -22.77 -21.49
CA GLY A 50 14.98 -23.57 -22.50
C GLY A 50 13.84 -24.43 -21.96
N GLN A 51 13.55 -24.38 -20.66
CA GLN A 51 12.39 -25.00 -20.04
C GLN A 51 11.25 -23.98 -19.89
N THR A 52 10.02 -24.46 -19.99
CA THR A 52 8.80 -23.66 -19.89
C THR A 52 7.96 -24.15 -18.73
N TYR A 53 7.67 -23.26 -17.79
CA TYR A 53 6.85 -23.50 -16.62
C TYR A 53 5.55 -22.73 -16.80
N GLN A 54 4.42 -23.41 -16.56
CA GLN A 54 3.12 -22.74 -16.60
C GLN A 54 2.73 -22.38 -15.17
N TYR A 55 2.23 -21.17 -14.95
CA TYR A 55 1.80 -20.74 -13.63
C TYR A 55 0.42 -20.11 -13.67
N CYS A 56 -0.30 -20.25 -12.57
CA CYS A 56 -1.59 -19.64 -12.34
C CYS A 56 -1.55 -18.88 -11.02
N VAL A 57 -1.95 -17.61 -11.05
CA VAL A 57 -2.11 -16.77 -9.84
C VAL A 57 -3.60 -16.56 -9.62
N ASP A 58 -4.11 -17.05 -8.49
CA ASP A 58 -5.50 -16.84 -8.10
C ASP A 58 -5.67 -15.47 -7.41
N LYS A 59 -6.91 -15.01 -7.28
CA LYS A 59 -7.28 -13.69 -6.74
C LYS A 59 -6.86 -13.48 -5.29
N ASP A 60 -6.67 -14.56 -4.53
CA ASP A 60 -6.21 -14.55 -3.15
C ASP A 60 -4.68 -14.48 -3.03
N GLY A 61 -3.96 -14.47 -4.15
CA GLY A 61 -2.50 -14.50 -4.21
C GLY A 61 -1.92 -15.91 -4.07
N SER A 62 -2.76 -16.96 -4.11
CA SER A 62 -2.29 -18.33 -4.23
C SER A 62 -1.70 -18.56 -5.63
N ILE A 63 -0.60 -19.31 -5.69
CA ILE A 63 0.09 -19.66 -6.93
C ILE A 63 0.15 -21.17 -7.06
N GLU A 64 -0.09 -21.63 -8.27
CA GLU A 64 0.24 -22.99 -8.71
C GLU A 64 1.18 -22.91 -9.91
N ILE A 65 2.23 -23.72 -9.89
CA ILE A 65 3.27 -23.81 -10.92
C ILE A 65 3.31 -25.26 -11.41
N LEU A 66 3.13 -25.43 -12.72
CA LEU A 66 3.25 -26.69 -13.44
C LEU A 66 4.61 -26.75 -14.14
N TYR A 67 5.35 -27.81 -13.83
CA TYR A 67 6.66 -28.10 -14.42
C TYR A 67 6.51 -28.81 -15.77
N PRO A 68 7.56 -28.76 -16.63
CA PRO A 68 7.57 -29.46 -17.92
C PRO A 68 7.32 -30.97 -17.83
N ASP A 69 7.71 -31.58 -16.71
CA ASP A 69 7.55 -33.01 -16.44
C ASP A 69 6.17 -33.38 -15.86
N GLY A 70 5.30 -32.39 -15.63
CA GLY A 70 3.97 -32.56 -15.08
C GLY A 70 3.88 -32.41 -13.56
N ALA A 71 5.00 -32.33 -12.85
CA ALA A 71 4.99 -32.09 -11.41
C ALA A 71 4.43 -30.70 -11.10
N THR A 72 3.85 -30.53 -9.92
CA THR A 72 3.32 -29.23 -9.48
C THR A 72 3.96 -28.76 -8.19
N PHE A 73 4.14 -27.45 -8.10
CA PHE A 73 4.46 -26.73 -6.88
C PHE A 73 3.34 -25.72 -6.64
N TRP A 74 2.90 -25.59 -5.41
CA TRP A 74 1.85 -24.64 -5.07
C TRP A 74 2.16 -23.91 -3.77
N TRP A 75 1.70 -22.68 -3.70
CA TRP A 75 1.83 -21.81 -2.55
C TRP A 75 0.51 -21.09 -2.32
N THR A 76 -0.04 -21.22 -1.12
CA THR A 76 -1.29 -20.56 -0.72
C THR A 76 -1.02 -19.56 0.39
N VAL A 77 -1.62 -18.38 0.27
CA VAL A 77 -1.56 -17.36 1.31
C VAL A 77 -2.90 -17.30 2.05
N ARG A 78 -2.86 -17.41 3.38
CA ARG A 78 -4.01 -17.15 4.26
C ARG A 78 -3.64 -16.09 5.29
N GLY A 79 -4.22 -14.90 5.15
CA GLY A 79 -3.94 -13.78 6.05
C GLY A 79 -2.46 -13.38 5.99
N ASN A 80 -1.77 -13.44 7.13
CA ASN A 80 -0.35 -13.08 7.23
C ASN A 80 0.59 -14.30 7.21
N THR A 81 0.06 -15.47 6.81
CA THR A 81 0.79 -16.73 6.76
C THR A 81 0.68 -17.36 5.38
N GLY A 82 1.79 -17.90 4.88
CA GLY A 82 1.82 -18.70 3.66
C GLY A 82 2.21 -20.14 3.97
N PHE A 83 1.66 -21.06 3.20
CA PHE A 83 2.05 -22.47 3.22
C PHE A 83 2.05 -23.00 1.79
N GLY A 84 2.95 -23.92 1.50
CA GLY A 84 3.07 -24.51 0.17
C GLY A 84 3.39 -25.99 0.25
N GLY A 85 3.43 -26.59 -0.92
CA GLY A 85 3.73 -28.00 -1.11
C GLY A 85 4.00 -28.31 -2.57
N TRP A 86 4.23 -29.59 -2.82
CA TRP A 86 4.55 -30.13 -4.13
C TRP A 86 3.84 -31.46 -4.33
N SER A 87 3.71 -31.87 -5.58
CA SER A 87 3.16 -33.17 -5.97
C SER A 87 4.09 -34.33 -5.59
N ASP A 88 3.55 -35.54 -5.48
CA ASP A 88 4.30 -36.74 -5.07
C ASP A 88 5.41 -37.13 -6.06
N ASP A 89 5.28 -36.76 -7.32
CA ASP A 89 6.28 -36.92 -8.39
C ASP A 89 7.32 -35.80 -8.42
N TYR A 90 7.35 -34.95 -7.38
CA TYR A 90 8.33 -33.88 -7.30
C TYR A 90 9.73 -34.37 -6.93
N THR A 91 10.72 -34.08 -7.78
CA THR A 91 12.12 -34.46 -7.61
C THR A 91 13.06 -33.26 -7.69
N GLU A 92 13.69 -32.90 -6.57
CA GLU A 92 14.42 -31.63 -6.42
C GLU A 92 15.75 -31.57 -7.21
N ARG A 93 16.41 -32.71 -7.47
CA ARG A 93 17.82 -32.73 -7.90
C ARG A 93 18.10 -32.27 -9.33
N GLU A 94 17.09 -32.22 -10.20
CA GLU A 94 17.29 -31.95 -11.65
C GLU A 94 16.52 -30.73 -12.15
N ARG A 95 15.78 -30.01 -11.28
CA ARG A 95 14.89 -28.92 -11.67
C ARG A 95 15.16 -27.63 -10.89
N VAL A 96 14.60 -26.53 -11.38
CA VAL A 96 14.58 -25.27 -10.64
C VAL A 96 13.63 -25.42 -9.44
N PRO A 97 14.07 -25.15 -8.20
CA PRO A 97 13.22 -25.23 -7.01
C PRO A 97 11.98 -24.34 -7.14
N GLY A 98 10.86 -24.77 -6.55
CA GLY A 98 9.60 -24.03 -6.63
C GLY A 98 9.68 -22.68 -5.93
N GLU A 99 10.49 -22.58 -4.89
CA GLU A 99 10.74 -21.37 -4.11
C GLU A 99 11.46 -20.30 -4.93
N GLU A 100 12.39 -20.71 -5.80
CA GLU A 100 13.10 -19.80 -6.70
C GLU A 100 12.14 -19.25 -7.77
N LEU A 101 11.28 -20.10 -8.33
CA LEU A 101 10.21 -19.67 -9.25
C LEU A 101 9.21 -18.76 -8.55
N LEU A 102 8.86 -19.05 -7.30
CA LEU A 102 7.99 -18.23 -6.47
C LEU A 102 8.61 -16.87 -6.17
N GLU A 103 9.94 -16.78 -6.00
CA GLU A 103 10.64 -15.52 -5.78
C GLU A 103 10.61 -14.64 -7.04
N VAL A 104 10.86 -15.24 -8.21
CA VAL A 104 10.75 -14.56 -9.52
C VAL A 104 9.33 -14.03 -9.74
N LEU A 105 8.32 -14.85 -9.46
CA LEU A 105 6.91 -14.47 -9.56
C LEU A 105 6.44 -13.56 -8.41
N GLY A 106 7.14 -13.53 -7.28
CA GLY A 106 6.83 -12.70 -6.12
C GLY A 106 6.96 -11.21 -6.40
N HIS A 107 7.74 -10.85 -7.42
CA HIS A 107 7.74 -9.50 -7.98
C HIS A 107 6.46 -9.17 -8.77
N GLU A 108 5.69 -10.16 -9.20
CA GLU A 108 4.39 -9.99 -9.88
C GLU A 108 3.20 -10.05 -8.96
N MET A 109 3.29 -10.84 -7.89
CA MET A 109 2.19 -11.04 -6.98
C MET A 109 1.71 -9.66 -6.53
N PRO A 110 0.45 -9.29 -6.83
CA PRO A 110 -0.20 -8.26 -6.04
C PRO A 110 -0.07 -8.79 -4.62
N ARG A 111 0.80 -8.14 -3.82
CA ARG A 111 0.99 -8.54 -2.43
C ARG A 111 -0.41 -8.78 -1.91
N PRO A 112 -0.74 -10.01 -1.46
CA PRO A 112 -2.09 -10.31 -1.08
C PRO A 112 -2.51 -9.18 -0.20
N SER A 113 -3.65 -8.58 -0.53
CA SER A 113 -4.32 -7.63 0.33
C SER A 113 -4.80 -8.37 1.60
N GLY A 114 -3.93 -9.16 2.24
CA GLY A 114 -3.81 -9.07 3.68
C GLY A 114 -3.71 -7.58 3.98
N ASN A 115 -4.47 -7.16 4.98
CA ASN A 115 -4.60 -5.77 5.43
C ASN A 115 -3.25 -5.17 5.94
N GLY A 116 -2.15 -5.30 5.19
CA GLY A 116 -0.79 -4.96 5.56
C GLY A 116 -0.15 -3.89 4.64
N ALA A 117 -0.90 -3.38 3.66
CA ALA A 117 -0.58 -2.12 2.98
C ALA A 117 -1.81 -1.18 2.96
N GLY A 118 -2.65 -1.28 4.00
CA GLY A 118 -3.83 -0.44 4.25
C GLY A 118 -3.49 0.99 4.65
N GLY A 119 -2.51 1.64 4.02
CA GLY A 119 -2.25 3.07 4.21
C GLY A 119 -3.02 3.94 3.21
N GLY A 120 -3.51 3.42 2.08
CA GLY A 120 -3.99 4.29 1.00
C GLY A 120 -5.31 5.01 1.28
N GLY A 121 -6.28 4.31 1.88
CA GLY A 121 -7.62 4.87 2.12
C GLY A 121 -7.69 5.78 3.34
N ASN A 122 -6.93 5.46 4.39
CA ASN A 122 -6.97 6.18 5.66
C ASN A 122 -5.76 7.09 5.90
N ALA A 123 -4.60 6.94 5.23
CA ALA A 123 -3.44 7.78 5.58
C ALA A 123 -3.69 9.25 5.29
N LEU A 124 -4.40 9.59 4.21
CA LEU A 124 -4.75 11.00 3.95
C LEU A 124 -5.69 11.54 5.03
N PHE A 125 -6.71 10.76 5.42
CA PHE A 125 -7.61 11.13 6.50
C PHE A 125 -6.88 11.24 7.85
N ALA A 126 -5.99 10.30 8.15
CA ALA A 126 -5.18 10.25 9.36
C ALA A 126 -4.21 11.42 9.44
N LEU A 127 -3.49 11.72 8.36
CA LEU A 127 -2.59 12.87 8.27
C LEU A 127 -3.35 14.19 8.38
N ALA A 128 -4.53 14.30 7.77
CA ALA A 128 -5.39 15.46 7.91
C ALA A 128 -5.86 15.62 9.37
N ALA A 129 -6.36 14.55 10.00
CA ALA A 129 -6.80 14.56 11.39
C ALA A 129 -5.66 14.93 12.35
N LEU A 130 -4.46 14.36 12.16
CA LEU A 130 -3.25 14.72 12.92
C LEU A 130 -2.88 16.19 12.71
N GLY A 131 -2.89 16.67 11.46
CA GLY A 131 -2.56 18.06 11.13
C GLY A 131 -3.52 19.07 11.75
N PHE A 132 -4.83 18.86 11.58
CA PHE A 132 -5.86 19.70 12.22
C PHE A 132 -5.84 19.58 13.74
N GLY A 133 -5.55 18.39 14.27
CA GLY A 133 -5.44 18.15 15.69
C GLY A 133 -4.27 18.91 16.34
N ILE A 134 -3.09 18.82 15.74
CA ILE A 134 -1.89 19.58 16.15
C ILE A 134 -2.14 21.08 16.03
N TRP A 135 -2.82 21.53 14.96
CA TRP A 135 -3.16 22.94 14.78
C TRP A 135 -4.09 23.45 15.90
N GLY A 136 -5.16 22.73 16.22
CA GLY A 136 -6.06 23.07 17.33
C GLY A 136 -5.35 23.12 18.69
N LEU A 137 -4.36 22.25 18.90
CA LEU A 137 -3.60 22.18 20.15
C LEU A 137 -2.55 23.31 20.28
N ALA A 138 -1.75 23.53 19.24
CA ALA A 138 -0.61 24.45 19.25
C ALA A 138 -1.00 25.91 19.00
N ALA A 139 -2.00 26.15 18.14
CA ALA A 139 -2.46 27.50 17.78
C ALA A 139 -3.99 27.64 17.88
N PRO A 140 -4.57 27.43 19.09
CA PRO A 140 -6.02 27.38 19.30
C PRO A 140 -6.74 28.67 18.91
N TYR A 141 -6.10 29.84 19.03
CA TYR A 141 -6.69 31.11 18.59
C TYR A 141 -6.99 31.09 17.08
N SER A 142 -6.03 30.60 16.29
CA SER A 142 -6.18 30.57 14.84
C SER A 142 -7.15 29.48 14.38
N ALA A 143 -7.17 28.32 15.06
CA ALA A 143 -8.15 27.28 14.83
C ALA A 143 -9.58 27.77 15.12
N TRP A 144 -9.78 28.39 16.29
CA TRP A 144 -11.04 29.00 16.67
C TRP A 144 -11.48 30.09 15.68
N TYR A 145 -10.56 30.94 15.23
CA TYR A 145 -10.88 31.99 14.27
C TYR A 145 -11.33 31.42 12.93
N ALA A 146 -10.66 30.36 12.44
CA ALA A 146 -11.04 29.67 11.21
C ALA A 146 -12.38 28.93 11.35
N ALA A 147 -12.66 28.31 12.49
CA ALA A 147 -13.90 27.57 12.73
C ALA A 147 -15.10 28.49 12.99
N TYR A 148 -14.91 29.52 13.82
CA TYR A 148 -15.98 30.35 14.38
C TYR A 148 -15.74 31.86 14.24
N GLY A 149 -14.55 32.33 14.62
CA GLY A 149 -14.26 33.75 14.82
C GLY A 149 -14.35 34.64 13.56
N TRP A 150 -14.20 34.08 12.36
CA TRP A 150 -14.31 34.84 11.10
C TRP A 150 -15.70 35.46 10.86
N ARG A 151 -16.73 34.99 11.58
CA ARG A 151 -18.11 35.48 11.44
C ARG A 151 -18.34 36.84 12.09
N TYR A 152 -17.45 37.30 12.97
CA TYR A 152 -17.63 38.51 13.75
C TYR A 152 -16.46 39.47 13.57
N GLN A 153 -16.76 40.76 13.45
CA GLN A 153 -15.76 41.81 13.40
C GLN A 153 -15.19 42.03 14.81
N ASP A 154 -13.85 42.05 14.94
CA ASP A 154 -13.11 42.20 16.21
C ASP A 154 -13.35 41.10 17.25
N ALA A 155 -13.61 39.87 16.78
CA ALA A 155 -13.85 38.71 17.64
C ALA A 155 -12.60 38.32 18.45
N LYS A 156 -12.70 38.31 19.77
CA LYS A 156 -11.72 37.69 20.67
C LYS A 156 -12.27 36.38 21.27
N PRO A 157 -11.54 35.27 21.17
CA PRO A 157 -11.94 34.03 21.82
C PRO A 157 -11.91 34.18 23.33
N SER A 158 -12.89 33.59 24.01
CA SER A 158 -12.90 33.44 25.45
C SER A 158 -11.95 32.31 25.88
N ALA A 159 -11.50 32.30 27.14
CA ALA A 159 -10.66 31.23 27.65
C ALA A 159 -11.29 29.82 27.48
N PRO A 160 -12.60 29.62 27.72
CA PRO A 160 -13.26 28.34 27.45
C PRO A 160 -13.23 27.93 25.97
N ALA A 161 -13.35 28.89 25.04
CA ALA A 161 -13.29 28.61 23.61
C ALA A 161 -11.90 28.08 23.20
N LEU A 162 -10.83 28.67 23.73
CA LEU A 162 -9.48 28.17 23.48
C LEU A 162 -9.24 26.78 24.10
N THR A 163 -9.82 26.51 25.27
CA THR A 163 -9.77 25.18 25.88
C THR A 163 -10.51 24.14 25.03
N ALA A 164 -11.68 24.49 24.48
CA ALA A 164 -12.44 23.61 23.61
C ALA A 164 -11.66 23.23 22.34
N GLU A 165 -10.98 24.19 21.69
CA GLU A 165 -10.13 23.91 20.52
C GLU A 165 -8.98 22.94 20.86
N ARG A 166 -8.35 23.10 22.02
CA ARG A 166 -7.27 22.20 22.46
C ARG A 166 -7.79 20.77 22.70
N VAL A 167 -8.94 20.64 23.35
CA VAL A 167 -9.58 19.34 23.59
C VAL A 167 -9.99 18.69 22.26
N GLY A 168 -10.61 19.44 21.36
CA GLY A 168 -10.94 18.96 20.01
C GLY A 168 -9.70 18.55 19.23
N GLY A 169 -8.61 19.31 19.37
CA GLY A 169 -7.31 18.99 18.79
C GLY A 169 -6.73 17.66 19.28
N ILE A 170 -6.77 17.41 20.60
CA ILE A 170 -6.34 16.14 21.19
C ILE A 170 -7.17 14.97 20.67
N VAL A 171 -8.50 15.13 20.62
CA VAL A 171 -9.41 14.10 20.10
C VAL A 171 -9.07 13.76 18.64
N LEU A 172 -8.86 14.78 17.79
CA LEU A 172 -8.46 14.58 16.40
C LEU A 172 -7.10 13.90 16.24
N ILE A 173 -6.13 14.20 17.12
CA ILE A 173 -4.84 13.48 17.12
C ILE A 173 -5.06 11.99 17.41
N VAL A 174 -5.86 11.66 18.42
CA VAL A 174 -6.15 10.25 18.77
C VAL A 174 -6.84 9.53 17.62
N VAL A 175 -7.85 10.15 17.01
CA VAL A 175 -8.54 9.60 15.83
C VAL A 175 -7.57 9.40 14.67
N GLY A 176 -6.70 10.38 14.42
CA GLY A 176 -5.67 10.31 13.39
C GLY A 176 -4.67 9.18 13.63
N LEU A 177 -4.21 8.96 14.86
CA LEU A 177 -3.34 7.83 15.21
C LEU A 177 -4.05 6.49 14.99
N ILE A 178 -5.30 6.35 15.45
CA ILE A 178 -6.07 5.12 15.24
C ILE A 178 -6.21 4.84 13.75
N ALA A 179 -6.63 5.83 12.96
CA ALA A 179 -6.79 5.70 11.52
C ALA A 179 -5.46 5.47 10.77
N PHE A 180 -4.32 5.90 11.33
CA PHE A 180 -3.00 5.66 10.74
C PHE A 180 -2.54 4.21 10.92
N PHE A 181 -2.94 3.57 12.02
CA PHE A 181 -2.58 2.19 12.37
C PHE A 181 -3.68 1.16 12.07
N SER A 182 -4.82 1.59 11.52
CA SER A 182 -5.96 0.75 11.12
C SER A 182 -6.01 0.55 9.62
#